data_AF-A0A3M1G3V1-F1
#
_entry.id   AF-A0A3M1G3V1-F1
#
_cell.length_a   1.000
_cell.length_b   1.000
_cell.length_c   1.000
_cell.angle_alpha   90.00
_cell.angle_beta   90.00
_cell.angle_gamma   90.00
#
_symmetry.space_group_name_H-M   'P 1'
#
loop_
_entity.id
_entity.type
_entity.pdbx_description
1 polymer ?
#
loop_
_entity_poly.entity_id
_entity_poly.type
_entity_poly.pdbx_seq_one_letter_code
_entity_poly.pdbx_strand_id
1 'polypeptide(L)'
;WHTVGGVAQSAGAGQGGGIALAERRPGASAQGGREYHLPAEARHYRFANRDYLALARAMGWSDAPGPIVLQLYSEVLQKFRLAGEGRGPLPAPQRLRARLATYFHPVPRWHPPLENSVGDAASFPLSAITQRPMHMYHSWGSHNAWLRQITTQNHLFMHPATAAQYDVADGDWVWLISPHGRVRVQARLMGGVNPGTVWTWNAIGKRRGAWALARRAPEMVRGFLLNHVISEVLRPKGGEVLSNSDPVTGQAAWFDVRVRVEKRRALLPITSPLMDALGPGEDQPAAADDVLRYGFSKDGRFGKLERGFTGTAVDYLSWQTRAGDDDTERAP
;
A
#
# COMPACT_ATOMS: atom_id res chain seq x y z
N TRP A 1 17.31 8.25 -21.59
CA TRP A 1 16.58 7.65 -20.45
C TRP A 1 16.88 8.47 -19.21
N HIS A 2 15.97 9.37 -18.84
CA HIS A 2 16.09 10.18 -17.63
C HIS A 2 15.42 9.41 -16.49
N THR A 3 16.16 9.14 -15.41
CA THR A 3 15.58 8.56 -14.20
C THR A 3 15.36 9.71 -13.24
N VAL A 4 14.11 10.13 -13.05
CA VAL A 4 13.74 11.08 -12.00
C VAL A 4 13.51 10.25 -10.74
N GLY A 5 14.55 10.11 -9.92
CA GLY A 5 14.46 9.48 -8.60
C GLY A 5 14.42 10.56 -7.53
N GLY A 6 13.35 10.61 -6.73
CA GLY A 6 13.36 11.36 -5.48
C GLY A 6 14.23 10.61 -4.48
N VAL A 7 15.37 11.17 -4.10
CA VAL A 7 16.14 10.66 -2.95
C VAL A 7 15.41 11.12 -1.70
N ALA A 8 14.66 10.21 -1.06
CA ALA A 8 14.31 10.40 0.34
C ALA A 8 15.61 10.28 1.13
N GLN A 9 16.13 11.41 1.65
CA GLN A 9 17.18 11.39 2.65
C GLN A 9 16.62 10.74 3.93
N SER A 10 16.72 9.42 4.05
CA SER A 10 16.72 8.81 5.38
C SER A 10 18.11 9.09 5.98
N ALA A 11 18.25 10.19 6.71
CA ALA A 11 19.41 10.42 7.55
C ALA A 11 19.33 9.48 8.76
N GLY A 12 19.52 8.18 8.50
CA GLY A 12 19.90 7.24 9.54
C GLY A 12 21.37 7.46 9.83
N ALA A 13 21.69 7.78 11.08
CA ALA A 13 23.06 7.87 11.59
C ALA A 13 23.72 6.48 11.62
N GLY A 14 23.93 5.89 10.46
CA GLY A 14 24.80 4.75 10.22
C GLY A 14 25.97 5.22 9.36
N GLN A 15 27.18 4.76 9.64
CA GLN A 15 28.43 5.11 8.96
C GLN A 15 28.49 4.57 7.50
N GLY A 16 27.47 4.85 6.68
CA GLY A 16 27.48 4.66 5.23
C GLY A 16 27.63 6.04 4.59
N GLY A 17 28.76 6.28 3.93
CA GLY A 17 29.08 7.55 3.27
C GLY A 17 28.06 7.91 2.19
N GLY A 18 27.02 8.65 2.56
CA GLY A 18 26.17 9.35 1.61
C GLY A 18 26.99 10.46 0.96
N ILE A 19 27.45 10.23 -0.27
CA ILE A 19 28.12 11.28 -1.04
C ILE A 19 27.06 12.32 -1.41
N ALA A 20 27.20 13.51 -0.84
CA ALA A 20 26.55 14.69 -1.37
C ALA A 20 26.95 14.82 -2.84
N LEU A 21 26.00 14.71 -3.76
CA LEU A 21 26.16 15.10 -5.16
C LEU A 21 26.49 16.60 -5.19
N ALA A 22 27.76 16.91 -5.01
CA ALA A 22 28.32 18.25 -4.93
C ALA A 22 29.15 18.53 -6.19
N GLU A 23 28.53 18.41 -7.36
CA GLU A 23 28.97 19.19 -8.51
C GLU A 23 27.91 20.26 -8.79
N ARG A 24 28.19 21.49 -8.35
CA ARG A 24 27.50 22.68 -8.85
C ARG A 24 27.88 22.83 -10.32
N ARG A 25 27.01 22.42 -11.24
CA ARG A 25 27.02 22.94 -12.62
C ARG A 25 25.94 24.02 -12.76
N PRO A 26 26.22 25.13 -13.46
CA PRO A 26 25.20 26.13 -13.78
C PRO A 26 24.17 25.49 -14.71
N GLY A 27 22.92 25.41 -14.27
CA GLY A 27 21.84 24.77 -15.04
C GLY A 27 20.72 24.13 -14.22
N ALA A 28 20.81 24.12 -12.88
CA ALA A 28 19.70 23.71 -12.03
C ALA A 28 18.48 24.62 -12.30
N SER A 29 17.46 24.08 -12.96
CA SER A 29 16.16 24.74 -13.05
C SER A 29 15.63 24.93 -11.63
N ALA A 30 14.95 26.06 -11.40
CA ALA A 30 14.40 26.46 -10.10
C ALA A 30 13.24 25.56 -9.61
N GLN A 31 13.20 24.29 -10.01
CA GLN A 31 12.17 23.31 -9.72
C GLN A 31 12.81 21.99 -9.26
N GLY A 32 13.29 21.96 -8.02
CA GLY A 32 13.27 20.78 -7.12
C GLY A 32 13.84 19.42 -7.56
N GLY A 33 14.49 19.28 -8.72
CA GLY A 33 15.07 18.03 -9.20
C GLY A 33 16.57 18.16 -9.41
N ARG A 34 17.34 17.15 -8.99
CA ARG A 34 18.74 17.00 -9.40
C ARG A 34 18.82 15.91 -10.46
N GLU A 35 19.49 16.22 -11.56
CA GLU A 35 19.77 15.25 -12.60
C GLU A 35 21.20 14.72 -12.45
N TYR A 36 21.35 13.40 -12.59
CA TYR A 36 22.66 12.75 -12.66
C TYR A 36 22.75 11.97 -13.97
N HIS A 37 23.67 12.38 -14.84
CA HIS A 37 23.93 11.67 -16.09
C HIS A 37 24.88 10.50 -15.83
N LEU A 38 24.42 9.29 -16.12
CA LEU A 38 25.29 8.11 -16.04
C LEU A 38 26.45 8.21 -17.05
N PRO A 39 27.69 7.90 -16.64
CA PRO A 39 28.83 7.69 -17.54
C PRO A 39 28.46 6.70 -18.65
N ALA A 40 29.06 6.84 -19.83
CA ALA A 40 28.68 6.07 -21.02
C ALA A 40 28.79 4.55 -20.78
N GLU A 41 29.86 4.15 -20.12
CA GLU A 41 30.18 2.79 -19.69
C GLU A 41 29.16 2.19 -18.73
N ALA A 42 28.41 2.99 -17.97
CA ALA A 42 27.45 2.53 -16.95
C ALA A 42 25.97 2.52 -17.42
N ARG A 43 25.70 2.82 -18.70
CA ARG A 43 24.32 3.03 -19.18
C ARG A 43 23.52 1.76 -19.45
N HIS A 44 24.20 0.67 -19.79
CA HIS A 44 23.57 -0.56 -20.30
C HIS A 44 23.89 -1.78 -19.42
N TYR A 45 23.09 -2.84 -19.55
CA TYR A 45 23.33 -4.11 -18.85
C TYR A 45 23.50 -3.97 -17.32
N ARG A 46 22.72 -3.07 -16.70
CA ARG A 46 22.85 -2.68 -15.27
C ARG A 46 22.94 -3.84 -14.27
N PHE A 47 22.34 -4.99 -14.57
CA PHE A 47 22.40 -6.17 -13.72
C PHE A 47 23.78 -6.86 -13.69
N ALA A 48 24.64 -6.66 -14.69
CA ALA A 48 25.97 -7.29 -14.77
C ALA A 48 27.10 -6.31 -15.14
N ASN A 49 26.76 -5.05 -15.39
CA ASN A 49 27.72 -4.02 -15.73
C ASN A 49 28.53 -3.62 -14.49
N ARG A 50 29.81 -3.97 -14.48
CA ARG A 50 30.74 -3.67 -13.38
C ARG A 50 30.75 -2.19 -13.00
N ASP A 51 30.83 -1.28 -13.97
CA ASP A 51 30.99 0.14 -13.71
C ASP A 51 29.68 0.74 -13.17
N TYR A 52 28.52 0.26 -13.65
CA TYR A 52 27.23 0.60 -13.05
C TYR A 52 27.09 0.05 -11.62
N LEU A 53 27.48 -1.19 -11.35
CA LEU A 53 27.32 -1.81 -10.03
C LEU A 53 28.26 -1.18 -8.99
N ALA A 54 29.47 -0.81 -9.40
CA ALA A 54 30.40 -0.04 -8.59
C ALA A 54 29.83 1.35 -8.26
N LEU A 55 29.28 2.04 -9.27
CA LEU A 55 28.58 3.30 -9.09
C LEU A 55 27.36 3.15 -8.16
N ALA A 56 26.52 2.14 -8.37
CA ALA A 56 25.32 1.91 -7.57
C ALA A 56 25.68 1.68 -6.09
N ARG A 57 26.77 0.94 -5.81
CA ARG A 57 27.29 0.80 -4.45
C ARG A 57 27.82 2.13 -3.90
N ALA A 58 28.60 2.87 -4.67
CA ALA A 58 29.13 4.17 -4.26
C ALA A 58 28.02 5.20 -3.97
N MET A 59 26.90 5.09 -4.69
CA MET A 59 25.70 5.92 -4.50
C MET A 59 24.76 5.40 -3.40
N GLY A 60 25.06 4.25 -2.78
CA GLY A 60 24.21 3.62 -1.77
C GLY A 60 22.90 3.04 -2.30
N TRP A 61 22.81 2.78 -3.62
CA TRP A 61 21.64 2.15 -4.25
C TRP A 61 21.64 0.62 -4.11
N SER A 62 22.79 0.03 -3.83
CA SER A 62 22.96 -1.42 -3.65
C SER A 62 24.02 -1.73 -2.61
N ASP A 63 23.79 -2.78 -1.82
CA ASP A 63 24.68 -3.18 -0.74
C ASP A 63 25.96 -3.87 -1.23
N ALA A 64 25.95 -4.50 -2.41
CA ALA A 64 27.08 -5.27 -2.94
C ALA A 64 27.36 -4.98 -4.43
N PRO A 65 28.62 -4.87 -4.87
CA PRO A 65 28.98 -4.53 -6.24
C PRO A 65 29.02 -5.78 -7.14
N GLY A 66 28.06 -6.70 -6.95
CA GLY A 66 28.00 -7.98 -7.65
C GLY A 66 26.89 -8.01 -8.70
N PRO A 67 27.00 -8.88 -9.72
CA PRO A 67 25.93 -9.05 -10.68
C PRO A 67 24.65 -9.55 -10.00
N ILE A 68 23.51 -9.01 -10.43
CA ILE A 68 22.18 -9.50 -10.04
C ILE A 68 21.89 -10.72 -10.92
N VAL A 69 22.09 -11.91 -10.36
CA VAL A 69 21.88 -13.18 -11.05
C VAL A 69 20.44 -13.66 -10.84
N LEU A 70 19.71 -13.85 -11.94
CA LEU A 70 18.41 -14.50 -11.93
C LEU A 70 18.60 -16.02 -11.84
N GLN A 71 18.36 -16.60 -10.67
CA GLN A 71 18.47 -18.05 -10.48
C GLN A 71 17.20 -18.75 -10.95
N LEU A 72 17.33 -19.68 -11.90
CA LEU A 72 16.22 -20.59 -12.29
C LEU A 72 15.97 -21.65 -11.21
N TYR A 73 17.03 -22.08 -10.53
CA TYR A 73 17.01 -22.99 -9.40
C TYR A 73 17.54 -22.29 -8.16
N SER A 74 16.74 -22.21 -7.10
CA SER A 74 17.14 -21.61 -5.82
C SER A 74 17.65 -22.68 -4.86
N GLU A 75 18.98 -22.72 -4.71
CA GLU A 75 19.65 -23.54 -3.68
C GLU A 75 19.20 -23.18 -2.26
N VAL A 76 18.84 -21.91 -2.03
CA VAL A 76 18.32 -21.45 -0.74
C VAL A 76 16.99 -22.13 -0.44
N LEU A 77 16.03 -22.08 -1.38
CA LEU A 77 14.73 -22.73 -1.19
C LEU A 77 14.87 -24.25 -1.07
N GLN A 78 15.79 -24.87 -1.83
CA GLN A 78 16.04 -26.31 -1.71
C GLN A 78 16.47 -26.71 -0.29
N LYS A 79 17.35 -25.94 0.36
CA LYS A 79 17.77 -26.21 1.74
C LYS A 79 16.60 -26.19 2.71
N PHE A 80 15.71 -25.21 2.60
CA PHE A 80 14.49 -25.12 3.41
C PHE A 80 13.56 -26.31 3.18
N ARG A 81 13.35 -26.69 1.91
CA ARG A 81 12.54 -27.84 1.56
C ARG A 81 13.09 -29.15 2.12
N LEU A 82 14.39 -29.40 1.95
CA LEU A 82 15.05 -30.59 2.49
C LEU A 82 14.91 -30.66 4.02
N ALA A 83 15.07 -29.54 4.72
CA ALA A 83 14.84 -29.48 6.17
C ALA A 83 13.39 -29.84 6.54
N GLY A 84 12.41 -29.41 5.75
CA GLY A 84 11.01 -29.81 5.87
C GLY A 84 10.77 -31.30 5.64
N GLU A 85 11.52 -31.91 4.73
CA GLU A 85 11.54 -33.35 4.44
C GLU A 85 12.36 -34.17 5.46
N GLY A 86 12.92 -33.52 6.50
CA GLY A 86 13.75 -34.18 7.51
C GLY A 86 15.16 -34.54 7.03
N ARG A 87 15.62 -33.90 5.96
CA ARG A 87 16.95 -34.09 5.36
C ARG A 87 17.84 -32.88 5.66
N GLY A 88 19.13 -33.15 5.88
CA GLY A 88 20.13 -32.11 6.13
C GLY A 88 20.50 -31.97 7.61
N PRO A 89 21.41 -31.04 7.93
CA PRO A 89 22.05 -30.96 9.25
C PRO A 89 21.15 -30.34 10.33
N LEU A 90 20.11 -29.61 9.95
CA LEU A 90 19.23 -28.89 10.88
C LEU A 90 17.78 -29.37 10.72
N PRO A 91 17.16 -29.93 11.77
CA PRO A 91 15.77 -30.34 11.70
C PRO A 91 14.84 -29.12 11.70
N ALA A 92 13.84 -29.11 10.81
CA ALA A 92 12.79 -28.10 10.86
C ALA A 92 11.82 -28.35 12.03
N PRO A 93 11.28 -27.29 12.68
CA PRO A 93 10.22 -27.39 13.67
C PRO A 93 9.03 -28.19 13.13
N GLN A 94 8.48 -29.10 13.93
CA GLN A 94 7.44 -30.04 13.48
C GLN A 94 6.26 -29.35 12.78
N ARG A 95 5.77 -28.24 13.36
CA ARG A 95 4.67 -27.44 12.80
C ARG A 95 4.96 -26.84 11.40
N LEU A 96 6.23 -26.65 11.05
CA LEU A 96 6.64 -26.02 9.79
C LEU A 96 7.01 -27.02 8.70
N ARG A 97 7.26 -28.30 9.04
CA ARG A 97 7.80 -29.30 8.10
C ARG A 97 7.00 -29.40 6.80
N ALA A 98 5.68 -29.57 6.92
CA ALA A 98 4.79 -29.66 5.77
C ALA A 98 4.82 -28.39 4.90
N ARG A 99 4.74 -27.21 5.53
CA ARG A 99 4.79 -25.92 4.81
C ARG A 99 6.11 -25.75 4.05
N LEU A 100 7.24 -26.07 4.68
CA LEU A 100 8.55 -26.00 4.03
C LEU A 100 8.63 -26.95 2.83
N ALA A 101 8.19 -28.20 3.00
CA ALA A 101 8.20 -29.19 1.93
C ALA A 101 7.30 -28.80 0.74
N THR A 102 6.15 -28.16 1.03
CA THR A 102 5.17 -27.75 0.00
C THR A 102 5.58 -26.49 -0.75
N TYR A 103 5.98 -25.43 -0.05
CA TYR A 103 6.09 -24.09 -0.66
C TYR A 103 7.52 -23.68 -1.06
N PHE A 104 8.57 -24.22 -0.41
CA PHE A 104 9.96 -23.83 -0.69
C PHE A 104 10.53 -24.61 -1.87
N HIS A 105 9.79 -24.65 -2.98
CA HIS A 105 10.21 -25.36 -4.18
C HIS A 105 11.39 -24.62 -4.83
N PRO A 106 12.48 -25.31 -5.21
CA PRO A 106 13.66 -24.63 -5.76
C PRO A 106 13.46 -24.08 -7.17
N VAL A 107 12.40 -24.52 -7.85
CA VAL A 107 11.98 -24.01 -9.16
C VAL A 107 10.52 -23.55 -9.08
N PRO A 108 10.08 -22.62 -9.94
CA PRO A 108 8.72 -22.13 -9.93
C PRO A 108 7.70 -23.26 -9.97
N ARG A 109 6.72 -23.19 -9.06
CA ARG A 109 5.63 -24.15 -8.97
C ARG A 109 4.34 -23.41 -8.65
N TRP A 110 3.26 -23.84 -9.28
CA TRP A 110 1.94 -23.31 -8.99
C TRP A 110 1.36 -23.96 -7.72
N HIS A 111 0.71 -23.15 -6.89
CA HIS A 111 -0.19 -23.60 -5.83
C HIS A 111 -1.43 -22.69 -5.80
N PRO A 112 -2.59 -23.18 -5.33
CA PRO A 112 -3.75 -22.33 -5.13
C PRO A 112 -3.48 -21.27 -4.03
N PRO A 113 -4.22 -20.14 -4.05
CA PRO A 113 -4.22 -19.19 -2.94
C PRO A 113 -4.46 -19.86 -1.58
N LEU A 114 -3.77 -19.37 -0.55
CA LEU A 114 -3.88 -19.94 0.79
C LEU A 114 -5.29 -19.78 1.36
N GLU A 115 -5.90 -18.61 1.16
CA GLU A 115 -7.27 -18.32 1.61
C GLU A 115 -8.28 -19.30 0.99
N ASN A 116 -8.11 -19.65 -0.28
CA ASN A 116 -8.95 -20.64 -0.98
C ASN A 116 -8.75 -22.06 -0.47
N SER A 117 -7.56 -22.37 0.05
CA SER A 117 -7.20 -23.71 0.54
C SER A 117 -7.68 -23.95 1.98
N VAL A 118 -7.95 -22.87 2.72
CA VAL A 118 -8.29 -22.89 4.15
C VAL A 118 -9.77 -22.56 4.39
N GLY A 119 -10.37 -21.71 3.54
CA GLY A 119 -11.74 -21.23 3.67
C GLY A 119 -12.79 -22.05 2.92
N ASP A 120 -14.05 -21.68 3.10
CA ASP A 120 -15.18 -22.18 2.31
C ASP A 120 -15.35 -21.33 1.05
N ALA A 121 -14.55 -21.61 0.02
CA ALA A 121 -14.58 -20.88 -1.23
C ALA A 121 -15.95 -20.93 -1.94
N ALA A 122 -16.77 -21.96 -1.67
CA ALA A 122 -18.10 -22.10 -2.27
C ALA A 122 -19.09 -21.08 -1.70
N SER A 123 -18.99 -20.78 -0.40
CA SER A 123 -19.80 -19.73 0.23
C SER A 123 -19.42 -18.31 -0.20
N PHE A 124 -18.22 -18.11 -0.76
CA PHE A 124 -17.69 -16.81 -1.17
C PHE A 124 -17.20 -16.85 -2.64
N PRO A 125 -18.13 -16.87 -3.61
CA PRO A 125 -17.83 -17.20 -5.00
C PRO A 125 -17.18 -16.07 -5.80
N LEU A 126 -17.13 -14.83 -5.29
CA LEU A 126 -16.57 -13.69 -6.00
C LEU A 126 -15.13 -13.40 -5.54
N SER A 127 -14.26 -13.01 -6.47
CA SER A 127 -12.97 -12.39 -6.13
C SER A 127 -13.14 -10.89 -5.90
N ALA A 128 -12.47 -10.34 -4.89
CA ALA A 128 -12.45 -8.90 -4.64
C ALA A 128 -11.05 -8.32 -4.79
N ILE A 129 -10.91 -7.28 -5.62
CA ILE A 129 -9.62 -6.63 -5.85
C ILE A 129 -9.69 -5.12 -5.64
N THR A 130 -8.53 -4.50 -5.37
CA THR A 130 -8.40 -3.03 -5.37
C THR A 130 -7.50 -2.56 -6.50
N GLN A 131 -7.77 -1.37 -7.01
CA GLN A 131 -6.87 -0.68 -7.93
C GLN A 131 -6.40 0.64 -7.33
N ARG A 132 -5.17 1.04 -7.64
CA ARG A 132 -4.66 2.34 -7.21
C ARG A 132 -5.28 3.44 -8.07
N PRO A 133 -5.85 4.51 -7.48
CA PRO A 133 -6.32 5.64 -8.27
C PRO A 133 -5.13 6.30 -8.98
N MET A 134 -5.28 6.66 -10.25
CA MET A 134 -4.19 7.26 -11.03
C MET A 134 -3.86 8.71 -10.62
N HIS A 135 -4.79 9.38 -9.95
CA HIS A 135 -4.67 10.79 -9.59
C HIS A 135 -4.08 11.00 -8.18
N MET A 136 -3.77 9.94 -7.42
CA MET A 136 -3.17 10.06 -6.09
C MET A 136 -2.26 8.87 -5.78
N TYR A 137 -1.35 9.02 -4.82
CA TYR A 137 -0.42 7.95 -4.44
C TYR A 137 -0.85 7.32 -3.12
N HIS A 138 -1.51 6.16 -3.17
CA HIS A 138 -2.17 5.58 -2.00
C HIS A 138 -3.13 6.59 -1.35
N SER A 139 -2.92 6.94 -0.08
CA SER A 139 -3.66 7.98 0.62
C SER A 139 -3.07 9.38 0.43
N TRP A 140 -1.86 9.49 -0.12
CA TRP A 140 -1.16 10.77 -0.28
C TRP A 140 -1.78 11.56 -1.42
N GLY A 141 -2.02 12.85 -1.17
CA GLY A 141 -2.76 13.73 -2.09
C GLY A 141 -4.29 13.68 -1.90
N SER A 142 -4.83 12.78 -1.07
CA SER A 142 -6.29 12.72 -0.83
C SER A 142 -6.88 13.92 -0.10
N HIS A 143 -6.05 14.78 0.52
CA HIS A 143 -6.44 16.07 1.09
C HIS A 143 -6.36 17.23 0.10
N ASN A 144 -5.72 17.02 -1.06
CA ASN A 144 -5.52 18.08 -2.04
C ASN A 144 -6.87 18.50 -2.65
N ALA A 145 -7.19 19.79 -2.52
CA ALA A 145 -8.47 20.34 -2.93
C ALA A 145 -8.79 20.20 -4.43
N TRP A 146 -7.78 20.20 -5.28
CA TRP A 146 -7.94 19.96 -6.71
C TRP A 146 -8.18 18.48 -7.00
N LEU A 147 -7.37 17.59 -6.45
CA LEU A 147 -7.50 16.14 -6.66
C LEU A 147 -8.82 15.58 -6.12
N ARG A 148 -9.34 16.13 -5.03
CA ARG A 148 -10.64 15.72 -4.46
C ARG A 148 -11.81 15.94 -5.42
N GLN A 149 -11.72 16.88 -6.36
CA GLN A 149 -12.77 17.07 -7.37
C GLN A 149 -12.92 15.86 -8.30
N ILE A 150 -11.89 15.02 -8.41
CA ILE A 150 -11.88 13.82 -9.25
C ILE A 150 -12.57 12.65 -8.55
N THR A 151 -12.26 12.41 -7.27
CA THR A 151 -12.80 11.26 -6.52
C THR A 151 -12.86 11.54 -5.02
N THR A 152 -14.08 11.76 -4.50
CA THR A 152 -14.36 11.82 -3.06
C THR A 152 -15.08 10.58 -2.52
N GLN A 153 -15.45 9.66 -3.41
CA GLN A 153 -16.20 8.44 -3.08
C GLN A 153 -15.83 7.34 -4.08
N ASN A 154 -15.67 6.12 -3.57
CA ASN A 154 -15.54 4.91 -4.37
C ASN A 154 -16.85 4.10 -4.37
N HIS A 155 -17.00 3.27 -5.41
CA HIS A 155 -18.09 2.31 -5.55
C HIS A 155 -17.51 0.89 -5.59
N LEU A 156 -18.35 -0.10 -5.34
CA LEU A 156 -18.04 -1.49 -5.68
C LEU A 156 -18.47 -1.73 -7.12
N PHE A 157 -17.50 -1.85 -8.02
CA PHE A 157 -17.78 -2.10 -9.42
C PHE A 157 -18.08 -3.58 -9.66
N MET A 158 -19.20 -3.85 -10.32
CA MET A 158 -19.68 -5.20 -10.62
C MET A 158 -20.05 -5.33 -12.10
N HIS A 159 -19.78 -6.49 -12.69
CA HIS A 159 -20.28 -6.79 -14.02
C HIS A 159 -21.83 -6.89 -13.99
N PRO A 160 -22.57 -6.34 -14.99
CA PRO A 160 -24.04 -6.39 -15.00
C PRO A 160 -24.62 -7.80 -14.86
N ALA A 161 -24.04 -8.80 -15.53
CA ALA A 161 -24.51 -10.18 -15.43
C ALA A 161 -24.24 -10.80 -14.05
N THR A 162 -23.14 -10.42 -13.39
CA THR A 162 -22.88 -10.87 -12.00
C THR A 162 -23.87 -10.19 -11.06
N ALA A 163 -24.07 -8.87 -11.17
CA ALA A 163 -25.01 -8.14 -10.35
C ALA A 163 -26.45 -8.66 -10.44
N ALA A 164 -26.90 -9.04 -11.65
CA ALA A 164 -28.22 -9.66 -11.85
C ALA A 164 -28.43 -10.95 -11.05
N GLN A 165 -27.38 -11.77 -10.88
CA GLN A 165 -27.45 -13.01 -10.06
C GLN A 165 -27.69 -12.73 -8.57
N TYR A 166 -27.36 -11.52 -8.10
CA TYR A 166 -27.54 -11.08 -6.72
C TYR A 166 -28.70 -10.08 -6.56
N ASP A 167 -29.53 -9.90 -7.61
CA ASP A 167 -30.59 -8.88 -7.66
C ASP A 167 -30.06 -7.44 -7.37
N VAL A 168 -28.83 -7.12 -7.79
CA VAL A 168 -28.23 -5.80 -7.53
C VAL A 168 -28.42 -4.90 -8.75
N ALA A 169 -29.09 -3.77 -8.56
CA ALA A 169 -29.20 -2.70 -9.56
C ALA A 169 -28.07 -1.68 -9.45
N ASP A 170 -27.91 -0.83 -10.48
CA ASP A 170 -26.93 0.26 -10.42
C ASP A 170 -27.28 1.25 -9.31
N GLY A 171 -26.30 1.56 -8.45
CA GLY A 171 -26.49 2.45 -7.31
C GLY A 171 -27.07 1.80 -6.04
N ASP A 172 -27.40 0.50 -6.08
CA ASP A 172 -27.88 -0.22 -4.91
C ASP A 172 -26.84 -0.30 -3.80
N TRP A 173 -27.33 -0.38 -2.57
CA TRP A 173 -26.48 -0.65 -1.41
C TRP A 173 -26.39 -2.15 -1.16
N VAL A 174 -25.19 -2.62 -0.86
CA VAL A 174 -24.91 -4.03 -0.64
C VAL A 174 -23.99 -4.22 0.56
N TRP A 175 -24.10 -5.39 1.20
CA TRP A 175 -23.03 -5.92 2.03
C TRP A 175 -22.07 -6.69 1.14
N LEU A 176 -20.80 -6.33 1.21
CA LEU A 176 -19.69 -7.13 0.73
C LEU A 176 -19.12 -7.90 1.92
N ILE A 177 -19.12 -9.23 1.85
CA ILE A 177 -18.87 -10.10 3.01
C ILE A 177 -17.79 -11.10 2.65
N SER A 178 -16.79 -11.24 3.52
CA SER A 178 -15.82 -12.34 3.51
C SER A 178 -15.95 -13.17 4.80
N PRO A 179 -15.22 -14.28 4.96
CA PRO A 179 -15.15 -15.00 6.23
C PRO A 179 -14.70 -14.11 7.42
N HIS A 180 -14.02 -12.99 7.13
CA HIS A 180 -13.31 -12.18 8.11
C HIS A 180 -14.10 -10.95 8.55
N GLY A 181 -14.97 -10.44 7.68
CA GLY A 181 -15.67 -9.21 7.96
C GLY A 181 -16.67 -8.86 6.86
N ARG A 182 -17.27 -7.69 7.01
CA ARG A 182 -18.18 -7.15 6.01
C ARG A 182 -18.06 -5.65 5.92
N VAL A 183 -18.31 -5.13 4.73
CA VAL A 183 -18.37 -3.70 4.46
C VAL A 183 -19.64 -3.37 3.68
N ARG A 184 -20.39 -2.36 4.11
CA ARG A 184 -21.56 -1.84 3.39
C ARG A 184 -21.10 -0.80 2.40
N VAL A 185 -21.44 -1.00 1.14
CA VAL A 185 -20.93 -0.21 0.01
C VAL A 185 -22.04 0.05 -1.00
N GLN A 186 -21.83 1.06 -1.84
CA GLN A 186 -22.70 1.32 -2.98
C GLN A 186 -22.14 0.62 -4.23
N ALA A 187 -22.96 -0.21 -4.86
CA ALA A 187 -22.62 -0.91 -6.09
C ALA A 187 -22.73 0.02 -7.31
N ARG A 188 -21.88 -0.21 -8.31
CA ARG A 188 -21.97 0.43 -9.61
C ARG A 188 -21.71 -0.60 -10.72
N LEU A 189 -22.58 -0.64 -11.71
CA LEU A 189 -22.47 -1.59 -12.82
C LEU A 189 -21.46 -1.10 -13.84
N MET A 190 -20.58 -1.99 -14.28
CA MET A 190 -19.52 -1.68 -15.24
C MET A 190 -19.26 -2.91 -16.12
N GLY A 191 -19.48 -2.76 -17.43
CA GLY A 191 -19.29 -3.85 -18.40
C GLY A 191 -17.83 -4.32 -18.57
N GLY A 192 -16.85 -3.48 -18.24
CA GLY A 192 -15.42 -3.83 -18.28
C GLY A 192 -14.92 -4.70 -17.12
N VAL A 193 -15.80 -5.10 -16.19
CA VAL A 193 -15.43 -5.96 -15.06
C VAL A 193 -15.57 -7.42 -15.46
N ASN A 194 -14.55 -8.24 -15.17
CA ASN A 194 -14.64 -9.68 -15.37
C ASN A 194 -15.80 -10.27 -14.53
N PRO A 195 -16.72 -11.06 -15.12
CA PRO A 195 -17.74 -11.77 -14.35
C PRO A 195 -17.13 -12.63 -13.23
N GLY A 196 -17.73 -12.61 -12.05
CA GLY A 196 -17.19 -13.29 -10.86
C GLY A 196 -16.10 -12.51 -10.12
N THR A 197 -15.79 -11.29 -10.56
CA THR A 197 -14.88 -10.35 -9.86
C THR A 197 -15.61 -9.06 -9.53
N VAL A 198 -15.28 -8.48 -8.38
CA VAL A 198 -15.68 -7.13 -7.98
C VAL A 198 -14.44 -6.31 -7.65
N TRP A 199 -14.48 -5.00 -7.87
CA TRP A 199 -13.33 -4.16 -7.58
C TRP A 199 -13.69 -2.77 -7.10
N THR A 200 -12.74 -2.11 -6.45
CA THR A 200 -12.87 -0.71 -6.02
C THR A 200 -11.53 0.03 -6.02
N TRP A 201 -11.58 1.36 -5.91
CA TRP A 201 -10.40 2.20 -5.72
C TRP A 201 -9.83 2.06 -4.32
N ASN A 202 -8.52 1.90 -4.22
CA ASN A 202 -7.81 1.83 -2.95
C ASN A 202 -7.74 3.22 -2.27
N ALA A 203 -7.69 3.22 -0.94
CA ALA A 203 -7.36 4.37 -0.10
C ALA A 203 -8.30 5.61 -0.19
N ILE A 204 -9.54 5.42 -0.67
CA ILE A 204 -10.55 6.50 -0.76
C ILE A 204 -11.23 6.74 0.59
N GLY A 205 -11.76 5.69 1.23
CA GLY A 205 -12.41 5.81 2.55
C GLY A 205 -11.47 6.36 3.62
N LYS A 206 -11.97 7.24 4.48
CA LYS A 206 -11.20 7.90 5.54
C LYS A 206 -11.92 7.80 6.89
N ARG A 207 -11.13 7.82 7.97
CA ARG A 207 -11.64 7.93 9.33
C ARG A 207 -12.09 9.37 9.60
N ARG A 208 -13.28 9.54 10.16
CA ARG A 208 -13.85 10.86 10.50
C ARG A 208 -12.86 11.69 11.35
N GLY A 209 -12.74 12.98 11.03
CA GLY A 209 -11.84 13.91 11.74
C GLY A 209 -10.37 13.82 11.30
N ALA A 210 -10.00 12.89 10.42
CA ALA A 210 -8.66 12.82 9.86
C ALA A 210 -8.48 13.77 8.67
N TRP A 211 -7.22 14.03 8.30
CA TRP A 211 -6.83 14.75 7.06
C TRP A 211 -7.36 16.19 6.94
N ALA A 212 -7.71 16.82 8.07
CA ALA A 212 -8.33 18.15 8.11
C ALA A 212 -9.58 18.28 7.22
N LEU A 213 -10.29 17.16 7.00
CA LEU A 213 -11.55 17.15 6.25
C LEU A 213 -12.74 17.30 7.19
N ALA A 214 -13.81 17.92 6.71
CA ALA A 214 -15.07 18.01 7.43
C ALA A 214 -15.55 16.62 7.87
N ARG A 215 -16.12 16.51 9.08
CA ARG A 215 -16.56 15.22 9.67
C ARG A 215 -17.64 14.50 8.84
N ARG A 216 -18.30 15.23 7.93
CA ARG A 216 -19.31 14.73 6.99
C ARG A 216 -18.82 14.69 5.54
N ALA A 217 -17.52 14.85 5.29
CA ALA A 217 -16.96 14.78 3.94
C ALA A 217 -17.28 13.42 3.29
N PRO A 218 -17.55 13.34 1.97
CA PRO A 218 -17.95 12.11 1.31
C PRO A 218 -16.99 10.93 1.56
N GLU A 219 -15.69 11.19 1.67
CA GLU A 219 -14.66 10.20 1.97
C GLU A 219 -14.88 9.51 3.33
N MET A 220 -15.55 10.20 4.26
CA MET A 220 -15.83 9.78 5.63
C MET A 220 -17.18 9.10 5.82
N VAL A 221 -18.10 9.29 4.87
CA VAL A 221 -19.49 8.82 4.98
C VAL A 221 -19.88 7.88 3.86
N ARG A 222 -19.42 8.11 2.63
CA ARG A 222 -19.72 7.30 1.45
C ARG A 222 -18.50 6.53 0.93
N GLY A 223 -17.29 6.97 1.26
CA GLY A 223 -16.06 6.24 0.99
C GLY A 223 -15.95 4.99 1.87
N PHE A 224 -15.27 3.97 1.36
CA PHE A 224 -14.94 2.76 2.11
C PHE A 224 -13.56 2.22 1.75
N LEU A 225 -13.05 1.32 2.58
CA LEU A 225 -11.84 0.55 2.33
C LEU A 225 -12.21 -0.92 2.15
N LEU A 226 -11.70 -1.56 1.09
CA LEU A 226 -11.86 -3.00 0.91
C LEU A 226 -11.18 -3.78 2.05
N ASN A 227 -10.18 -3.18 2.71
CA ASN A 227 -9.43 -3.75 3.83
C ASN A 227 -10.30 -4.35 4.94
N HIS A 228 -11.55 -3.89 5.13
CA HIS A 228 -12.47 -4.47 6.11
C HIS A 228 -12.90 -5.92 5.83
N VAL A 229 -12.70 -6.41 4.60
CA VAL A 229 -12.97 -7.80 4.21
C VAL A 229 -11.70 -8.61 3.93
N ILE A 230 -10.52 -8.02 4.10
CA ILE A 230 -9.22 -8.66 3.87
C ILE A 230 -8.68 -9.14 5.21
N SER A 231 -8.21 -10.38 5.29
CA SER A 231 -7.55 -10.89 6.50
C SER A 231 -6.05 -10.81 6.43
N GLU A 232 -5.44 -10.50 7.58
CA GLU A 232 -4.01 -10.69 7.81
C GLU A 232 -3.68 -12.10 8.31
N VAL A 233 -4.69 -12.86 8.76
CA VAL A 233 -4.51 -14.20 9.33
C VAL A 233 -5.48 -15.24 8.75
N LEU A 234 -4.98 -16.45 8.55
CA LEU A 234 -5.77 -17.62 8.17
C LEU A 234 -5.93 -18.54 9.38
N ARG A 235 -7.12 -19.13 9.52
CA ARG A 235 -7.47 -20.03 10.63
C ARG A 235 -7.96 -21.37 10.09
N PRO A 236 -7.05 -22.32 9.78
CA PRO A 236 -7.43 -23.65 9.37
C PRO A 236 -8.19 -24.43 10.44
N LYS A 237 -8.93 -25.45 9.98
CA LYS A 237 -9.52 -26.47 10.85
C LYS A 237 -8.39 -27.15 11.62
N GLY A 238 -8.31 -26.90 12.93
CA GLY A 238 -7.17 -27.31 13.77
C GLY A 238 -6.65 -26.21 14.71
N GLY A 239 -7.10 -24.96 14.53
CA GLY A 239 -6.86 -23.88 15.49
C GLY A 239 -5.51 -23.17 15.35
N GLU A 240 -4.64 -23.61 14.44
CA GLU A 240 -3.41 -22.89 14.10
C GLU A 240 -3.76 -21.52 13.50
N VAL A 241 -2.98 -20.48 13.86
CA VAL A 241 -3.09 -19.15 13.27
C VAL A 241 -1.90 -18.95 12.34
N LEU A 242 -2.19 -18.80 11.06
CA LEU A 242 -1.19 -18.59 10.02
C LEU A 242 -1.26 -17.14 9.52
N SER A 243 -0.13 -16.58 9.13
CA SER A 243 -0.13 -15.32 8.36
C SER A 243 -0.80 -15.53 7.00
N ASN A 244 -1.68 -14.61 6.59
CA ASN A 244 -2.24 -14.55 5.24
C ASN A 244 -1.26 -13.87 4.28
N SER A 245 -0.09 -14.48 4.14
CA SER A 245 1.00 -14.00 3.32
C SER A 245 1.62 -15.15 2.54
N ASP A 246 2.28 -14.80 1.43
CA ASP A 246 3.11 -15.73 0.68
C ASP A 246 4.06 -16.50 1.63
N PRO A 247 4.06 -17.85 1.60
CA PRO A 247 4.84 -18.65 2.55
C PRO A 247 6.36 -18.49 2.47
N VAL A 248 6.87 -17.94 1.36
CA VAL A 248 8.31 -17.82 1.11
C VAL A 248 8.79 -16.39 1.40
N THR A 249 8.10 -15.39 0.84
CA THR A 249 8.49 -13.99 0.86
C THR A 249 7.83 -13.19 1.98
N GLY A 250 6.74 -13.69 2.57
CA GLY A 250 5.94 -12.96 3.56
C GLY A 250 5.12 -11.81 2.96
N GLN A 251 5.04 -11.68 1.64
CA GLN A 251 4.19 -10.65 1.01
C GLN A 251 2.70 -10.91 1.27
N ALA A 252 1.95 -9.86 1.58
CA ALA A 252 0.53 -9.98 1.91
C ALA A 252 -0.33 -10.40 0.71
N ALA A 253 -1.27 -11.33 0.93
CA ALA A 253 -2.09 -11.94 -0.11
C ALA A 253 -3.40 -11.17 -0.40
N TRP A 254 -3.35 -9.83 -0.50
CA TRP A 254 -4.55 -8.97 -0.56
C TRP A 254 -5.45 -9.17 -1.79
N PHE A 255 -4.95 -9.82 -2.85
CA PHE A 255 -5.70 -10.05 -4.09
C PHE A 255 -6.38 -11.43 -4.15
N ASP A 256 -6.16 -12.27 -3.14
CA ASP A 256 -6.74 -13.61 -3.04
C ASP A 256 -8.12 -13.62 -2.36
N VAL A 257 -8.60 -12.44 -1.97
CA VAL A 257 -9.78 -12.24 -1.12
C VAL A 257 -11.04 -12.76 -1.79
N ARG A 258 -11.77 -13.59 -1.05
CA ARG A 258 -13.03 -14.19 -1.49
C ARG A 258 -14.21 -13.55 -0.76
N VAL A 259 -15.23 -13.18 -1.53
CA VAL A 259 -16.41 -12.49 -1.02
C VAL A 259 -17.72 -13.03 -1.59
N ARG A 260 -18.80 -12.68 -0.91
CA ARG A 260 -20.16 -12.71 -1.46
C ARG A 260 -20.81 -11.35 -1.30
N VAL A 261 -21.83 -11.11 -2.10
CA VAL A 261 -22.63 -9.88 -2.06
C VAL A 261 -24.02 -10.20 -1.56
N GLU A 262 -24.55 -9.37 -0.66
CA GLU A 262 -25.94 -9.41 -0.25
C GLU A 262 -26.59 -8.04 -0.45
N LYS A 263 -27.71 -8.01 -1.16
CA LYS A 263 -28.48 -6.77 -1.34
C LYS A 263 -28.96 -6.25 0.01
N ARG A 264 -28.83 -4.94 0.23
CA ARG A 264 -29.28 -4.31 1.46
C ARG A 264 -29.90 -2.96 1.18
N ARG A 265 -31.18 -2.80 1.51
CA ARG A 265 -31.77 -1.46 1.59
C ARG A 265 -31.05 -0.64 2.66
N ALA A 266 -30.44 0.47 2.24
CA ALA A 266 -29.85 1.43 3.15
C ALA A 266 -30.85 2.55 3.44
N LEU A 267 -31.11 2.81 4.73
CA LEU A 267 -31.94 3.94 5.16
C LEU A 267 -31.23 5.29 4.98
N LEU A 268 -29.89 5.26 4.99
CA LEU A 268 -29.04 6.43 4.78
C LEU A 268 -27.89 6.05 3.83
N PRO A 269 -27.42 6.98 2.97
CA PRO A 269 -26.35 6.72 2.01
C PRO A 269 -24.99 6.74 2.69
N ILE A 270 -24.75 5.79 3.61
CA ILE A 270 -23.57 5.74 4.45
C ILE A 270 -22.92 4.36 4.39
N THR A 271 -21.60 4.29 4.31
CA THR A 271 -20.84 3.03 4.38
C THR A 271 -20.78 2.49 5.81
N SER A 272 -20.36 1.25 5.97
CA SER A 272 -20.20 0.61 7.28
C SER A 272 -19.07 -0.43 7.19
N PRO A 273 -18.22 -0.62 8.22
CA PRO A 273 -18.23 0.04 9.51
C PRO A 273 -17.87 1.54 9.43
N LEU A 274 -18.38 2.33 10.37
CA LEU A 274 -17.89 3.68 10.61
C LEU A 274 -17.05 3.64 11.88
N MET A 275 -15.83 4.15 11.79
CA MET A 275 -14.98 4.33 12.96
C MET A 275 -15.33 5.63 13.67
N ASP A 276 -15.14 5.66 14.99
CA ASP A 276 -15.27 6.88 15.78
C ASP A 276 -14.34 7.96 15.25
N ALA A 277 -14.81 9.19 15.29
CA ALA A 277 -14.03 10.32 14.83
C ALA A 277 -12.78 10.47 15.69
N LEU A 278 -11.66 10.80 15.04
CA LEU A 278 -10.49 11.29 15.77
C LEU A 278 -10.89 12.58 16.51
N GLY A 279 -10.38 12.73 17.73
CA GLY A 279 -10.45 14.01 18.44
C GLY A 279 -9.72 15.10 17.65
N PRO A 280 -9.98 16.39 17.96
CA PRO A 280 -9.14 17.45 17.43
C PRO A 280 -7.69 17.18 17.85
N GLY A 281 -6.76 17.17 16.89
CA GLY A 281 -5.33 17.14 17.22
C GLY A 281 -4.92 18.43 17.92
N GLU A 282 -3.89 18.39 18.77
CA GLU A 282 -3.40 19.55 19.53
C GLU A 282 -3.06 20.76 18.61
N ASP A 283 -2.58 20.48 17.40
CA ASP A 283 -2.23 21.47 16.38
C ASP A 283 -3.33 21.69 15.31
N GLN A 284 -4.55 21.20 15.51
CA GLN A 284 -5.60 21.33 14.50
C GLN A 284 -6.16 22.76 14.55
N PRO A 285 -6.00 23.58 13.48
CA PRO A 285 -6.42 24.98 13.51
C PRO A 285 -7.92 25.09 13.81
N ALA A 286 -8.27 26.02 14.69
CA ALA A 286 -9.65 26.31 15.04
C ALA A 286 -10.40 26.79 13.78
N ALA A 287 -11.43 26.01 13.40
CA ALA A 287 -12.27 26.23 12.23
C ALA A 287 -11.50 26.37 10.91
N ALA A 288 -11.34 25.24 10.20
CA ALA A 288 -11.05 25.31 8.78
C ALA A 288 -12.18 26.09 8.09
N ASP A 289 -11.82 27.09 7.26
CA ASP A 289 -12.77 27.80 6.38
C ASP A 289 -13.75 26.80 5.73
N ASP A 290 -15.05 27.14 5.68
CA ASP A 290 -16.07 26.31 5.00
C ASP A 290 -15.74 26.06 3.52
N VAL A 291 -14.81 26.85 2.95
CA VAL A 291 -14.37 26.75 1.57
C VAL A 291 -13.00 26.08 1.50
N LEU A 292 -12.96 24.90 0.89
CA LEU A 292 -11.74 24.18 0.58
C LEU A 292 -10.95 24.94 -0.50
N ARG A 293 -9.89 25.66 -0.11
CA ARG A 293 -9.04 26.43 -1.03
C ARG A 293 -7.81 25.62 -1.42
N TYR A 294 -7.53 25.52 -2.71
CA TYR A 294 -6.20 25.17 -3.21
C TYR A 294 -5.42 26.47 -3.38
N GLY A 295 -4.18 26.53 -2.88
CA GLY A 295 -3.39 27.75 -2.79
C GLY A 295 -3.24 28.51 -4.11
N PHE A 296 -4.11 29.50 -4.32
CA PHE A 296 -3.88 30.73 -5.08
C PHE A 296 -4.79 31.80 -4.46
N SER A 297 -4.24 32.75 -3.71
CA SER A 297 -4.90 34.05 -3.67
C SER A 297 -4.83 34.61 -5.08
N LYS A 298 -5.91 35.20 -5.57
CA LYS A 298 -5.98 35.81 -6.91
C LYS A 298 -4.86 36.85 -7.14
N ASP A 299 -4.23 37.30 -6.06
CA ASP A 299 -3.18 38.33 -6.00
C ASP A 299 -1.77 37.77 -5.70
N GLY A 300 -1.61 36.46 -5.52
CA GLY A 300 -0.36 35.81 -5.13
C GLY A 300 0.64 35.64 -6.28
N ARG A 301 1.45 36.67 -6.54
CA ARG A 301 2.63 36.53 -7.42
C ARG A 301 3.71 35.68 -6.72
N PHE A 302 4.32 34.75 -7.47
CA PHE A 302 5.31 33.76 -7.00
C PHE A 302 6.44 34.35 -6.12
N GLY A 303 6.82 35.62 -6.32
CA GLY A 303 7.88 36.28 -5.55
C GLY A 303 7.60 36.51 -4.06
N LYS A 304 6.38 36.29 -3.57
CA LYS A 304 6.06 36.46 -2.12
C LYS A 304 6.16 35.17 -1.29
N LEU A 305 6.40 34.01 -1.90
CA LEU A 305 6.60 32.73 -1.19
C LEU A 305 8.08 32.38 -0.94
N GLU A 306 9.01 33.27 -1.30
CA GLU A 306 10.46 33.07 -1.05
C GLU A 306 10.92 33.37 0.39
N ARG A 307 10.02 33.65 1.35
CA ARG A 307 10.42 33.83 2.75
C ARG A 307 9.47 33.08 3.67
N GLY A 308 9.93 31.91 4.12
CA GLY A 308 9.21 31.05 5.05
C GLY A 308 9.85 29.67 5.23
N PHE A 309 10.82 29.30 4.40
CA PHE A 309 11.62 28.08 4.57
C PHE A 309 13.07 28.45 4.91
N THR A 310 13.28 28.99 6.11
CA THR A 310 14.61 29.12 6.72
C THR A 310 14.87 28.05 7.78
N GLY A 311 13.96 27.07 7.93
CA GLY A 311 14.20 25.88 8.75
C GLY A 311 15.22 25.00 8.06
N THR A 312 16.39 24.84 8.67
CA THR A 312 17.34 23.79 8.31
C THR A 312 16.63 22.44 8.36
N ALA A 313 17.00 21.50 7.47
CA ALA A 313 16.41 20.16 7.34
C ALA A 313 16.39 19.31 8.65
N VAL A 314 16.97 19.82 9.73
CA VAL A 314 16.94 19.26 11.08
C VAL A 314 15.54 19.35 11.72
N ASP A 315 14.73 20.37 11.40
CA ASP A 315 13.43 20.59 12.06
C ASP A 315 12.33 19.61 11.61
N TYR A 316 12.48 18.97 10.45
CA TYR A 316 11.51 17.98 9.95
C TYR A 316 11.70 16.60 10.60
N LEU A 317 12.90 16.31 11.12
CA LEU A 317 13.23 15.05 11.80
C LEU A 317 12.86 15.07 13.30
N SER A 318 12.84 16.24 13.95
CA SER A 318 12.48 16.35 15.38
C SER A 318 11.00 16.09 15.68
N TRP A 319 10.13 16.10 14.67
CA TRP A 319 8.71 15.77 14.87
C TRP A 319 8.46 14.25 14.86
N GLN A 320 9.29 13.47 14.16
CA GLN A 320 9.17 12.00 14.14
C GLN A 320 9.81 11.33 15.36
N THR A 321 10.82 11.94 15.97
CA THR A 321 11.51 11.36 17.14
C THR A 321 10.83 11.64 18.48
N ARG A 322 10.03 12.71 18.61
CA ARG A 322 9.32 13.03 19.87
C ARG A 322 8.10 12.17 20.18
N ALA A 323 7.67 11.29 19.26
CA ALA A 323 6.58 10.36 19.50
C ALA A 323 7.05 8.98 20.03
N GLY A 324 8.35 8.82 20.33
CA GLY A 324 8.94 7.52 20.70
C GLY A 324 9.55 7.41 22.10
N ASP A 325 9.63 8.49 22.88
CA ASP A 325 10.45 8.53 24.11
C ASP A 325 9.66 8.68 25.43
N ASP A 326 8.33 8.52 25.44
CA ASP A 326 7.51 8.73 26.66
C ASP A 326 6.82 7.47 27.23
N ASP A 327 7.30 6.26 26.88
CA ASP A 327 6.71 4.99 27.33
C ASP A 327 7.69 4.04 28.07
N THR A 328 8.76 4.58 28.66
CA THR A 328 9.63 3.84 29.58
C THR A 328 9.68 4.49 30.95
N GLU A 329 8.57 4.43 31.68
CA GLU A 329 8.55 4.32 33.15
C GLU A 329 7.11 4.26 33.64
N ARG A 330 6.58 3.04 33.84
CA ARG A 330 5.63 2.66 34.91
C ARG A 330 5.08 1.25 34.68
N ALA A 331 5.70 0.29 35.34
CA ALA A 331 4.98 -0.82 35.97
C ALA A 331 5.78 -1.24 37.21
N PRO A 332 5.17 -1.45 38.38
CA PRO A 332 5.76 -2.35 39.37
C PRO A 332 5.78 -3.79 38.85
#